data_AF-A0A2N1SA43-F1
#
_entry.id   AF-A0A2N1SA43-F1
#
_cell.length_a   1.000
_cell.length_b   1.000
_cell.length_c   1.000
_cell.angle_alpha   90.00
_cell.angle_beta   90.00
_cell.angle_gamma   90.00
#
_symmetry.space_group_name_H-M   'P 1'
#
loop_
_entity.id
_entity.type
_entity.pdbx_description
1 polymer ?
#
loop_
_entity_poly.entity_id
_entity_poly.type
_entity_poly.pdbx_seq_one_letter_code
_entity_poly.pdbx_strand_id
1 'polypeptide(L)'
;MLKNRRFTAFLIGIACFVPLAAEDSEPTRAPAWGSMYASGNAIPGGQIAIEGSGGALVLSAAPSLELIVWKPSMLGTAPLDIGLQVMGRVALPLRDAGAQLGFGAGGSVHMGLRGLELPISEYLDNVDLFARFGLGYALTPSDGPGLVGYSSSGFNYFLGDRLYLGLAYTQWGYFGGVSAQGGIRLGKSSSVSGMGDVWEASAKAIDATAEAIFVSRFYAYYFTSFYTGGYYFPAPYKVGDSTVYRIRDRESGSSYFIERALLAADADGGRWWRLKFWQGDESVLYEFRMQADTRVSEIYYSENGGPAVRVVPSKADMAGYYDGAIVLEDFEREAVSKETVRVGAGRYEASLVSRSVVDDDGSARKHSWWLADSVPGGLVKYAVRGDDADMELSLESVRKGTEFQLRGK
;
A
#
# COMPACT_ATOMS: atom_id res chain seq x y z
N MET A 1 3.68 1.52 64.77
CA MET A 1 4.90 1.18 63.99
C MET A 1 4.90 -0.24 63.38
N LEU A 2 3.75 -0.93 63.22
CA LEU A 2 3.68 -2.32 62.72
C LEU A 2 2.83 -2.54 61.45
N LYS A 3 2.36 -1.47 60.78
CA LYS A 3 1.47 -1.57 59.60
C LYS A 3 2.16 -1.62 58.23
N ASN A 4 3.48 -1.49 58.13
CA ASN A 4 4.20 -1.40 56.84
C ASN A 4 4.83 -2.71 56.33
N ARG A 5 4.78 -3.82 57.06
CA ARG A 5 5.46 -5.06 56.64
C ARG A 5 4.79 -5.79 55.46
N ARG A 6 3.48 -5.60 55.23
CA ARG A 6 2.75 -6.27 54.13
C ARG A 6 2.99 -5.62 52.76
N PHE A 7 3.26 -4.32 52.72
CA PHE A 7 3.55 -3.61 51.46
C PHE A 7 4.97 -3.89 50.96
N THR A 8 5.95 -3.96 51.86
CA THR A 8 7.33 -4.38 51.53
C THR A 8 7.39 -5.83 51.04
N ALA A 9 6.61 -6.74 51.63
CA ALA A 9 6.55 -8.13 51.18
C ALA A 9 5.89 -8.30 49.80
N PHE A 10 4.92 -7.44 49.44
CA PHE A 10 4.28 -7.45 48.13
C PHE A 10 5.22 -6.94 47.01
N LEU A 11 6.00 -5.88 47.28
CA LEU A 11 7.01 -5.38 46.34
C LEU A 11 8.17 -6.36 46.15
N ILE A 12 8.61 -7.05 47.22
CA ILE A 12 9.59 -8.15 47.11
C ILE A 12 8.98 -9.34 46.36
N GLY A 13 7.69 -9.63 46.54
CA GLY A 13 6.98 -10.69 45.81
C GLY A 13 6.96 -10.45 44.29
N ILE A 14 6.68 -9.23 43.83
CA ILE A 14 6.72 -8.90 42.40
C ILE A 14 8.15 -9.01 41.84
N ALA A 15 9.17 -8.58 42.60
CA ALA A 15 10.57 -8.73 42.19
C ALA A 15 11.04 -10.21 42.14
N CYS A 16 10.45 -11.09 42.95
CA CYS A 16 10.82 -12.51 43.01
C CYS A 16 10.05 -13.42 42.03
N PHE A 17 8.96 -12.95 41.40
CA PHE A 17 8.19 -13.75 40.41
C PHE A 17 8.59 -13.52 38.95
N VAL A 18 9.34 -12.45 38.63
CA VAL A 18 9.83 -12.19 37.25
C VAL A 18 10.91 -13.19 36.75
N PRO A 19 11.75 -13.85 37.57
CA PRO A 19 12.74 -14.78 37.03
C PRO A 19 12.18 -16.15 36.62
N LEU A 20 10.91 -16.46 36.89
CA LEU A 20 10.36 -17.81 36.71
C LEU A 20 9.52 -18.00 35.44
N ALA A 21 9.30 -16.95 34.64
CA ALA A 21 8.58 -17.02 33.36
C ALA A 21 9.45 -16.72 32.13
N ALA A 22 10.75 -16.43 32.32
CA ALA A 22 11.73 -16.36 31.23
C ALA A 22 12.29 -17.76 30.94
N GLU A 23 11.40 -18.73 30.68
CA GLU A 23 11.83 -19.95 30.02
C GLU A 23 11.97 -19.60 28.54
N ASP A 24 13.24 -19.46 28.13
CA ASP A 24 13.72 -19.17 26.79
C ASP A 24 13.14 -20.15 25.77
N SER A 25 11.90 -19.96 25.33
CA SER A 25 11.58 -20.29 23.95
C SER A 25 12.22 -19.20 23.10
N GLU A 26 13.56 -19.29 22.95
CA GLU A 26 14.23 -18.54 21.90
C GLU A 26 13.41 -18.80 20.63
N PRO A 27 12.81 -17.75 20.03
CA PRO A 27 12.07 -17.94 18.81
C PRO A 27 13.01 -18.66 17.85
N THR A 28 12.53 -19.72 17.22
CA THR A 28 13.33 -20.59 16.34
C THR A 28 14.04 -19.82 15.22
N ARG A 29 13.67 -18.54 15.02
CA ARG A 29 14.38 -17.55 14.22
C ARG A 29 14.42 -16.20 14.93
N ALA A 30 15.55 -15.49 14.77
CA ALA A 30 15.67 -14.09 15.18
C ALA A 30 14.63 -13.23 14.43
N PRO A 31 14.04 -12.20 15.06
CA PRO A 31 13.12 -11.30 14.37
C PRO A 31 13.84 -10.50 13.28
N ALA A 32 13.13 -10.15 12.21
CA ALA A 32 13.63 -9.33 11.11
C ALA A 32 13.89 -7.86 11.51
N TRP A 33 13.09 -7.35 12.44
CA TRP A 33 13.21 -6.01 13.02
C TRP A 33 13.06 -6.11 14.53
N GLY A 34 13.90 -5.43 15.28
CA GLY A 34 13.74 -5.33 16.73
C GLY A 34 14.57 -4.22 17.37
N SER A 35 14.94 -4.43 18.63
CA SER A 35 15.65 -3.46 19.44
C SER A 35 16.94 -4.00 20.04
N MET A 36 17.68 -3.12 20.72
CA MET A 36 18.90 -3.47 21.46
C MET A 36 18.61 -4.20 22.79
N TYR A 37 17.35 -4.25 23.21
CA TYR A 37 16.94 -4.86 24.45
C TYR A 37 16.56 -6.33 24.28
N ALA A 38 16.55 -7.09 25.36
CA ALA A 38 16.03 -8.45 25.45
C ALA A 38 15.19 -8.52 26.72
N SER A 39 14.20 -9.41 26.76
CA SER A 39 13.42 -9.66 27.98
C SER A 39 14.37 -10.01 29.13
N GLY A 40 14.15 -9.40 30.30
CA GLY A 40 15.00 -9.56 31.48
C GLY A 40 16.19 -8.60 31.54
N ASN A 41 16.45 -7.77 30.51
CA ASN A 41 17.52 -6.77 30.60
C ASN A 41 17.23 -5.77 31.73
N ALA A 42 18.23 -5.59 32.60
CA ALA A 42 18.23 -4.55 33.63
C ALA A 42 19.09 -3.36 33.17
N ILE A 43 18.59 -2.15 33.35
CA ILE A 43 19.18 -0.93 32.79
C ILE A 43 19.31 0.10 33.91
N PRO A 44 20.39 0.05 34.71
CA PRO A 44 20.78 1.18 35.55
C PRO A 44 21.14 2.37 34.66
N GLY A 45 20.61 3.54 34.99
CA GLY A 45 20.87 4.76 34.27
C GLY A 45 20.51 6.00 35.06
N GLY A 46 20.42 7.11 34.36
CA GLY A 46 19.94 8.35 34.93
C GLY A 46 19.92 9.45 33.89
N GLN A 47 19.32 10.58 34.30
CA GLN A 47 19.23 11.76 33.47
C GLN A 47 19.56 13.02 34.26
N ILE A 48 20.05 14.03 33.54
CA ILE A 48 20.21 15.41 34.03
C ILE A 48 19.31 16.29 33.17
N ALA A 49 18.46 17.10 33.80
CA ALA A 49 17.48 17.92 33.09
C ALA A 49 17.48 19.37 33.55
N ILE A 50 17.12 20.26 32.63
CA ILE A 50 16.73 21.64 32.93
C ILE A 50 15.23 21.71 32.78
N GLU A 51 14.51 21.94 33.88
CA GLU A 51 13.05 21.87 33.95
C GLU A 51 12.48 23.19 34.44
N GLY A 52 11.31 23.58 33.93
CA GLY A 52 10.62 24.81 34.34
C GLY A 52 9.13 24.63 34.58
N SER A 53 8.57 25.54 35.39
CA SER A 53 7.13 25.64 35.68
C SER A 53 6.78 27.06 36.11
N GLY A 54 5.91 27.77 35.41
CA GLY A 54 5.39 29.07 35.87
C GLY A 54 6.46 30.12 36.21
N GLY A 55 7.60 30.12 35.50
CA GLY A 55 8.74 31.01 35.76
C GLY A 55 9.84 30.40 36.63
N ALA A 56 9.52 29.39 37.45
CA ALA A 56 10.50 28.60 38.18
C ALA A 56 11.38 27.78 37.23
N LEU A 57 12.65 27.61 37.59
CA LEU A 57 13.65 26.83 36.85
C LEU A 57 14.46 25.98 37.82
N VAL A 58 14.67 24.71 37.50
CA VAL A 58 15.47 23.77 38.28
C VAL A 58 16.44 22.99 37.41
N LEU A 59 17.58 22.61 37.99
CA LEU A 59 18.49 21.60 37.46
C LEU A 59 18.20 20.29 38.20
N SER A 60 17.71 19.26 37.51
CA SER A 60 17.39 17.97 38.11
C SER A 60 18.38 16.89 37.71
N ALA A 61 18.64 15.97 38.65
CA ALA A 61 19.32 14.71 38.42
C ALA A 61 18.39 13.59 38.89
N ALA A 62 18.16 12.61 38.02
CA ALA A 62 17.23 11.51 38.28
C ALA A 62 17.88 10.16 37.96
N PRO A 63 18.49 9.49 38.95
CA PRO A 63 18.97 8.11 38.78
C PRO A 63 17.78 7.17 38.62
N SER A 64 17.93 6.15 37.77
CA SER A 64 16.86 5.20 37.47
C SER A 64 17.38 3.77 37.31
N LEU A 65 16.47 2.83 37.49
CA LEU A 65 16.65 1.42 37.15
C LEU A 65 15.42 0.96 36.39
N GLU A 66 15.63 0.40 35.22
CA GLU A 66 14.59 -0.13 34.37
C GLU A 66 14.80 -1.63 34.12
N LEU A 67 13.71 -2.40 34.05
CA LEU A 67 13.70 -3.82 33.75
C LEU A 67 12.77 -4.06 32.55
N ILE A 68 13.31 -4.60 31.46
CA ILE A 68 12.51 -4.99 30.30
C ILE A 68 11.78 -6.29 30.63
N VAL A 69 10.45 -6.23 30.68
CA VAL A 69 9.62 -7.35 31.13
C VAL A 69 9.00 -8.13 29.97
N TRP A 70 8.75 -7.48 28.84
CA TRP A 70 8.05 -8.11 27.72
C TRP A 70 8.44 -7.55 26.36
N LYS A 71 8.49 -8.43 25.36
CA LYS A 71 8.81 -8.10 23.96
C LYS A 71 7.80 -8.80 23.03
N PRO A 72 6.70 -8.14 22.64
CA PRO A 72 5.76 -8.72 21.70
C PRO A 72 6.42 -8.97 20.34
N SER A 73 6.28 -10.19 19.82
CA SER A 73 6.67 -10.55 18.46
C SER A 73 5.43 -10.70 17.58
N MET A 74 5.38 -9.93 16.49
CA MET A 74 4.29 -9.93 15.51
C MET A 74 4.87 -10.09 14.11
N LEU A 75 4.39 -11.10 13.38
CA LEU A 75 4.79 -11.35 11.98
C LEU A 75 6.31 -11.46 11.78
N GLY A 76 7.04 -12.03 12.74
CA GLY A 76 8.49 -12.15 12.68
C GLY A 76 9.25 -10.85 12.98
N THR A 77 8.58 -9.82 13.50
CA THR A 77 9.20 -8.58 13.99
C THR A 77 8.93 -8.41 15.48
N ALA A 78 9.85 -7.79 16.22
CA ALA A 78 9.70 -7.48 17.64
C ALA A 78 10.11 -6.02 17.90
N PRO A 79 9.40 -5.04 17.32
CA PRO A 79 9.83 -3.64 17.32
C PRO A 79 9.73 -2.98 18.69
N LEU A 80 8.87 -3.50 19.57
CA LEU A 80 8.55 -2.88 20.86
C LEU A 80 9.13 -3.68 22.03
N ASP A 81 9.65 -2.96 23.03
CA ASP A 81 9.95 -3.51 24.35
C ASP A 81 9.12 -2.78 25.41
N ILE A 82 8.62 -3.54 26.37
CA ILE A 82 7.85 -3.01 27.49
C ILE A 82 8.62 -3.31 28.76
N GLY A 83 8.84 -2.25 29.55
CA GLY A 83 9.60 -2.30 30.78
C GLY A 83 8.87 -1.72 31.98
N LEU A 84 9.45 -1.97 33.15
CA LEU A 84 9.09 -1.37 34.43
C LEU A 84 10.28 -0.58 34.95
N GLN A 85 10.04 0.62 35.46
CA GLN A 85 11.08 1.52 35.92
C GLN A 85 10.82 2.01 37.34
N VAL A 86 11.91 2.18 38.08
CA VAL A 86 11.96 3.01 39.30
C VAL A 86 12.97 4.13 39.11
N MET A 87 12.71 5.29 39.71
CA MET A 87 13.63 6.41 39.67
C MET A 87 13.63 7.23 40.96
N GLY A 88 14.77 7.85 41.26
CA GLY A 88 14.88 8.96 42.19
C GLY A 88 14.91 10.28 41.43
N ARG A 89 14.64 11.39 42.12
CA ARG A 89 14.82 12.75 41.58
C ARG A 89 15.35 13.67 42.66
N VAL A 90 16.41 14.40 42.34
CA VAL A 90 16.96 15.52 43.11
C VAL A 90 16.97 16.73 42.19
N ALA A 91 16.28 17.81 42.55
CA ALA A 91 16.25 19.04 41.77
C ALA A 91 16.75 20.22 42.61
N LEU A 92 17.74 20.93 42.08
CA LEU A 92 18.32 22.13 42.66
C LEU A 92 17.72 23.37 41.99
N PRO A 93 17.31 24.38 42.77
CA PRO A 93 16.69 25.56 42.21
C PRO A 93 17.73 26.42 41.48
N LEU A 94 17.37 26.84 40.27
CA LEU A 94 18.13 27.83 39.48
C LEU A 94 17.45 29.20 39.50
N ARG A 95 16.12 29.23 39.54
CA ARG A 95 15.32 30.47 39.62
C ARG A 95 13.96 30.18 40.24
N ASP A 96 13.55 30.98 41.22
CA ASP A 96 12.18 31.01 41.79
C ASP A 96 11.60 29.63 42.13
N ALA A 97 12.46 28.69 42.56
CA ALA A 97 12.10 27.31 42.88
C ALA A 97 12.64 26.92 44.26
N GLY A 98 12.00 25.95 44.90
CA GLY A 98 12.57 25.23 46.04
C GLY A 98 13.38 24.00 45.59
N ALA A 99 14.27 23.52 46.45
CA ALA A 99 14.93 22.23 46.24
C ALA A 99 13.92 21.09 46.36
N GLN A 100 13.91 20.16 45.41
CA GLN A 100 12.93 19.08 45.35
C GLN A 100 13.62 17.73 45.45
N LEU A 101 13.11 16.86 46.31
CA LEU A 101 13.47 15.45 46.37
C LEU A 101 12.23 14.60 46.07
N GLY A 102 12.38 13.50 45.34
CA GLY A 102 11.30 12.57 45.08
C GLY A 102 11.76 11.22 44.59
N PHE A 103 10.82 10.29 44.51
CA PHE A 103 11.02 8.97 43.89
C PHE A 103 9.76 8.56 43.15
N GLY A 104 9.88 7.75 42.12
CA GLY A 104 8.74 7.31 41.31
C GLY A 104 8.93 5.93 40.72
N ALA A 105 7.83 5.37 40.26
CA ALA A 105 7.80 4.09 39.56
C ALA A 105 6.76 4.14 38.43
N GLY A 106 7.03 3.43 37.35
CA GLY A 106 6.21 3.49 36.15
C GLY A 106 6.53 2.41 35.13
N GLY A 107 5.87 2.50 33.98
CA GLY A 107 6.12 1.68 32.81
C GLY A 107 6.96 2.43 31.79
N SER A 108 7.63 1.66 30.93
CA SER A 108 8.35 2.14 29.76
C SER A 108 7.93 1.36 28.52
N VAL A 109 7.98 2.04 27.38
CA VAL A 109 7.86 1.46 26.05
C VAL A 109 9.06 1.94 25.25
N HIS A 110 9.77 1.02 24.63
CA HIS A 110 10.91 1.24 23.76
C HIS A 110 10.58 0.75 22.35
N MET A 111 11.10 1.42 21.33
CA MET A 111 10.97 1.06 19.94
C MET A 111 12.34 1.16 19.28
N GLY A 112 12.99 0.02 19.11
CA GLY A 112 14.27 -0.05 18.43
C GLY A 112 14.11 0.03 16.92
N LEU A 113 15.10 0.62 16.25
CA LEU A 113 15.11 0.72 14.78
C LEU A 113 16.07 -0.30 14.13
N ARG A 114 16.49 -1.31 14.89
CA ARG A 114 17.50 -2.28 14.48
C ARG A 114 16.97 -3.27 13.45
N GLY A 115 17.65 -3.38 12.32
CA GLY A 115 17.30 -4.31 11.24
C GLY A 115 16.30 -3.75 10.22
N LEU A 116 15.96 -2.45 10.28
CA LEU A 116 15.10 -1.82 9.28
C LEU A 116 15.75 -1.75 7.89
N GLU A 117 17.08 -1.80 7.79
CA GLU A 117 17.82 -1.79 6.51
C GLU A 117 17.49 -0.63 5.55
N LEU A 118 17.12 0.53 6.10
CA LEU A 118 16.92 1.76 5.33
C LEU A 118 18.27 2.36 4.88
N PRO A 119 18.29 3.27 3.89
CA PRO A 119 19.45 4.13 3.68
C PRO A 119 19.74 4.86 5.00
N ILE A 120 20.96 4.71 5.56
CA ILE A 120 21.40 5.12 6.91
C ILE A 120 21.16 4.11 8.06
N SER A 121 20.82 2.85 7.76
CA SER A 121 20.61 1.78 8.76
C SER A 121 21.77 1.60 9.74
N GLU A 122 23.01 1.82 9.29
CA GLU A 122 24.20 1.77 10.15
C GLU A 122 24.12 2.71 11.37
N TYR A 123 23.41 3.83 11.25
CA TYR A 123 23.15 4.75 12.36
C TYR A 123 21.86 4.42 13.09
N LEU A 124 20.80 4.06 12.36
CA LEU A 124 19.49 3.76 12.92
C LEU A 124 19.49 2.50 13.78
N ASP A 125 20.35 1.52 13.50
CA ASP A 125 20.42 0.28 14.28
C ASP A 125 20.77 0.51 15.76
N ASN A 126 21.42 1.65 16.05
CA ASN A 126 21.76 2.07 17.39
C ASN A 126 20.74 3.05 17.98
N VAL A 127 19.68 3.41 17.26
CA VAL A 127 18.63 4.32 17.73
C VAL A 127 17.48 3.53 18.35
N ASP A 128 17.05 4.01 19.50
CA ASP A 128 15.88 3.53 20.23
C ASP A 128 15.00 4.71 20.61
N LEU A 129 13.72 4.67 20.24
CA LEU A 129 12.74 5.66 20.67
C LEU A 129 12.04 5.16 21.92
N PHE A 130 11.77 6.01 22.90
CA PHE A 130 11.13 5.55 24.12
C PHE A 130 10.09 6.53 24.67
N ALA A 131 9.18 5.97 25.45
CA ALA A 131 8.22 6.69 26.27
C ALA A 131 8.11 6.00 27.65
N ARG A 132 8.12 6.80 28.71
CA ARG A 132 8.03 6.39 30.11
C ARG A 132 6.90 7.17 30.76
N PHE A 133 6.16 6.52 31.63
CA PHE A 133 5.06 7.14 32.36
C PHE A 133 4.85 6.44 33.70
N GLY A 134 4.46 7.21 34.72
CA GLY A 134 4.13 6.62 36.01
C GLY A 134 3.78 7.64 37.08
N LEU A 135 3.94 7.21 38.33
CA LEU A 135 3.61 8.00 39.51
C LEU A 135 4.87 8.20 40.35
N GLY A 136 5.05 9.44 40.80
CA GLY A 136 6.07 9.85 41.74
C GLY A 136 5.49 10.31 43.07
N TYR A 137 6.33 10.38 44.08
CA TYR A 137 6.07 11.04 45.35
C TYR A 137 7.13 12.11 45.56
N ALA A 138 6.70 13.38 45.58
CA ALA A 138 7.56 14.51 45.90
C ALA A 138 7.62 14.67 47.43
N LEU A 139 8.83 14.67 48.00
CA LEU A 139 9.07 14.80 49.44
C LEU A 139 9.18 16.28 49.88
N THR A 140 9.70 17.14 49.00
CA THR A 140 9.92 18.56 49.29
C THR A 140 9.46 19.49 48.16
N PRO A 141 8.23 19.37 47.63
CA PRO A 141 7.73 20.37 46.69
C PRO A 141 7.36 21.67 47.43
N SER A 142 7.21 22.77 46.69
CA SER A 142 6.78 24.07 47.23
C SER A 142 5.44 24.00 47.97
N ASP A 143 4.58 23.07 47.56
CA ASP A 143 3.19 22.96 48.03
C ASP A 143 3.00 21.83 49.06
N GLY A 144 4.10 21.25 49.55
CA GLY A 144 4.09 20.15 50.52
C GLY A 144 4.04 18.74 49.89
N PRO A 145 4.53 17.70 50.60
CA PRO A 145 4.76 16.38 50.03
C PRO A 145 3.50 15.75 49.44
N GLY A 146 3.61 15.11 48.27
CA GLY A 146 2.44 14.63 47.54
C GLY A 146 2.74 13.75 46.34
N LEU A 147 1.68 13.12 45.83
CA LEU A 147 1.73 12.34 44.58
C LEU A 147 1.83 13.26 43.38
N VAL A 148 2.66 12.87 42.40
CA VAL A 148 2.84 13.58 41.14
C VAL A 148 2.82 12.58 39.99
N GLY A 149 2.33 13.01 38.82
CA GLY A 149 2.57 12.27 37.59
C GLY A 149 4.00 12.48 37.11
N TYR A 150 4.59 11.46 36.49
CA TYR A 150 5.78 11.65 35.69
C TYR A 150 5.61 11.09 34.29
N SER A 151 6.24 11.73 33.33
CA SER A 151 6.40 11.18 31.98
C SER A 151 7.74 11.60 31.39
N SER A 152 8.28 10.79 30.49
CA SER A 152 9.47 11.15 29.73
C SER A 152 9.43 10.47 28.37
N SER A 153 9.81 11.17 27.31
CA SER A 153 9.91 10.59 25.97
C SER A 153 11.10 11.17 25.22
N GLY A 154 11.68 10.39 24.33
CA GLY A 154 12.88 10.80 23.63
C GLY A 154 13.49 9.68 22.81
N PHE A 155 14.80 9.80 22.59
CA PHE A 155 15.57 8.77 21.92
C PHE A 155 16.87 8.47 22.66
N ASN A 156 17.33 7.24 22.52
CA ASN A 156 18.64 6.74 22.93
C ASN A 156 19.46 6.40 21.69
N TYR A 157 20.75 6.67 21.75
CA TYR A 157 21.75 6.23 20.80
C TYR A 157 22.75 5.33 21.52
N PHE A 158 22.82 4.08 21.11
CA PHE A 158 23.74 3.09 21.62
C PHE A 158 25.15 3.32 21.05
N LEU A 159 26.12 3.57 21.93
CA LEU A 159 27.53 3.71 21.56
C LEU A 159 28.23 2.35 21.38
N GLY A 160 27.47 1.26 21.54
CA GLY A 160 27.87 -0.13 21.47
C GLY A 160 26.77 -0.99 22.08
N ASP A 161 27.04 -2.26 22.38
CA ASP A 161 25.99 -3.17 22.80
C ASP A 161 25.34 -2.82 24.15
N ARG A 162 25.99 -2.03 25.00
CA ARG A 162 25.57 -1.84 26.40
C ARG A 162 25.33 -0.39 26.80
N LEU A 163 26.17 0.53 26.34
CA LEU A 163 26.12 1.93 26.75
C LEU A 163 25.26 2.71 25.75
N TYR A 164 24.31 3.50 26.26
CA TYR A 164 23.59 4.47 25.46
C TYR A 164 23.67 5.87 26.07
N LEU A 165 23.55 6.87 25.20
CA LEU A 165 23.29 8.26 25.54
C LEU A 165 22.01 8.70 24.84
N GLY A 166 21.26 9.63 25.43
CA GLY A 166 19.98 10.04 24.87
C GLY A 166 19.60 11.47 25.20
N LEU A 167 18.63 11.96 24.44
CA LEU A 167 17.93 13.21 24.72
C LEU A 167 16.46 12.91 24.95
N ALA A 168 15.88 13.56 25.95
CA ALA A 168 14.49 13.35 26.30
C ALA A 168 13.83 14.63 26.75
N TYR A 169 12.54 14.74 26.46
CA TYR A 169 11.65 15.61 27.20
C TYR A 169 11.20 14.87 28.47
N THR A 170 11.19 15.55 29.60
CA THR A 170 10.80 15.00 30.90
C THR A 170 9.79 15.90 31.57
N GLN A 171 8.85 15.30 32.28
CA GLN A 171 7.86 15.98 33.10
C GLN A 171 7.74 15.31 34.46
N TRP A 172 7.81 16.11 35.53
CA TRP A 172 7.62 15.71 36.91
C TRP A 172 6.64 16.68 37.59
N GLY A 173 5.39 16.24 37.77
CA GLY A 173 4.30 17.12 38.16
C GLY A 173 4.12 18.25 37.14
N TYR A 174 4.28 19.50 37.59
CA TYR A 174 4.18 20.69 36.75
C TYR A 174 5.51 21.11 36.10
N PHE A 175 6.64 20.50 36.51
CA PHE A 175 7.96 20.82 35.95
C PHE A 175 8.19 20.01 34.68
N GLY A 176 8.38 20.69 33.56
CA GLY A 176 8.70 20.09 32.26
C GLY A 176 10.00 20.63 31.68
N GLY A 177 10.74 19.83 30.92
CA GLY A 177 12.03 20.26 30.40
C GLY A 177 12.75 19.27 29.51
N VAL A 178 13.94 19.67 29.07
CA VAL A 178 14.83 18.84 28.24
C VAL A 178 15.90 18.23 29.13
N SER A 179 16.25 16.98 28.84
CA SER A 179 17.22 16.21 29.59
C SER A 179 18.21 15.50 28.67
N ALA A 180 19.43 15.36 29.16
CA ALA A 180 20.41 14.42 28.65
C ALA A 180 20.42 13.20 29.58
N GLN A 181 20.41 12.00 29.01
CA GLN A 181 20.38 10.77 29.77
C GLN A 181 21.41 9.76 29.29
N GLY A 182 21.69 8.79 30.13
CA GLY A 182 22.51 7.65 29.76
C GLY A 182 22.25 6.46 30.67
N GLY A 183 22.66 5.29 30.20
CA GLY A 183 22.49 4.05 30.96
C GLY A 183 23.33 2.92 30.41
N ILE A 184 23.45 1.87 31.22
CA ILE A 184 24.17 0.65 30.88
C ILE A 184 23.17 -0.50 30.88
N ARG A 185 22.96 -1.10 29.73
CA ARG A 185 22.16 -2.31 29.58
C ARG A 185 22.94 -3.52 30.09
N LEU A 186 22.41 -4.19 31.10
CA LEU A 186 22.90 -5.45 31.63
C LEU A 186 22.10 -6.60 30.99
N GLY A 187 22.81 -7.51 30.31
CA GLY A 187 22.21 -8.63 29.57
C GLY A 187 22.68 -8.71 28.11
N LYS A 188 22.17 -9.69 27.35
CA LYS A 188 22.49 -9.87 25.93
C LYS A 188 21.58 -9.00 25.06
N SER A 189 22.09 -8.48 23.95
CA SER A 189 21.24 -7.78 22.97
C SER A 189 20.40 -8.80 22.22
N SER A 190 19.19 -8.44 21.80
CA SER A 190 18.47 -9.28 20.84
C SER A 190 19.27 -9.41 19.55
N SER A 191 19.31 -10.62 18.99
CA SER A 191 19.69 -10.84 17.59
C SER A 191 18.55 -10.37 16.69
N VAL A 192 18.91 -9.78 15.55
CA VAL A 192 17.96 -9.33 14.53
C VAL A 192 18.50 -9.82 13.18
N SER A 193 17.66 -10.44 12.36
CA SER A 193 18.07 -10.98 11.06
C SER A 193 18.11 -9.95 9.94
N GLY A 194 17.45 -8.80 10.13
CA GLY A 194 17.30 -7.76 9.10
C GLY A 194 16.02 -7.93 8.28
N MET A 195 15.51 -6.81 7.75
CA MET A 195 14.29 -6.75 6.93
C MET A 195 14.53 -6.88 5.42
N GLY A 196 15.75 -7.13 4.95
CA GLY A 196 16.09 -7.17 3.53
C GLY A 196 15.21 -8.12 2.71
N ASP A 197 15.08 -9.37 3.17
CA ASP A 197 14.20 -10.37 2.55
C ASP A 197 12.73 -9.92 2.54
N VAL A 198 12.29 -9.23 3.60
CA VAL A 198 10.91 -8.72 3.73
C VAL A 198 10.67 -7.58 2.75
N TRP A 199 11.63 -6.67 2.59
CA TRP A 199 11.56 -5.57 1.64
C TRP A 199 11.61 -6.06 0.19
N GLU A 200 12.50 -7.01 -0.12
CA GLU A 200 12.57 -7.62 -1.44
C GLU A 200 11.27 -8.35 -1.79
N ALA A 201 10.72 -9.13 -0.85
CA ALA A 201 9.44 -9.81 -1.04
C ALA A 201 8.29 -8.82 -1.23
N SER A 202 8.28 -7.72 -0.47
CA SER A 202 7.27 -6.67 -0.60
C SER A 202 7.37 -5.92 -1.93
N ALA A 203 8.58 -5.59 -2.37
CA ALA A 203 8.82 -4.97 -3.68
C ALA A 203 8.34 -5.87 -4.82
N LYS A 204 8.70 -7.17 -4.78
CA LYS A 204 8.20 -8.16 -5.74
C LYS A 204 6.68 -8.28 -5.74
N ALA A 205 6.04 -8.22 -4.57
CA ALA A 205 4.59 -8.26 -4.46
C ALA A 205 3.92 -7.00 -5.04
N ILE A 206 4.51 -5.82 -4.82
CA ILE A 206 4.05 -4.55 -5.41
C ILE A 206 4.17 -4.60 -6.93
N ASP A 207 5.33 -5.02 -7.46
CA ASP A 207 5.56 -5.14 -8.90
C ASP A 207 4.57 -6.11 -9.54
N ALA A 208 4.37 -7.29 -8.95
CA ALA A 208 3.39 -8.26 -9.42
C ALA A 208 1.94 -7.71 -9.38
N THR A 209 1.60 -6.95 -8.34
CA THR A 209 0.28 -6.31 -8.22
C THR A 209 0.10 -5.23 -9.28
N ALA A 210 1.11 -4.41 -9.52
CA ALA A 210 1.10 -3.39 -10.57
C ALA A 210 0.90 -4.04 -11.95
N GLU A 211 1.65 -5.10 -12.26
CA GLU A 211 1.49 -5.87 -13.50
C GLU A 211 0.07 -6.44 -13.64
N ALA A 212 -0.48 -7.06 -12.58
CA ALA A 212 -1.83 -7.59 -12.58
C ALA A 212 -2.91 -6.52 -12.82
N ILE A 213 -2.75 -5.32 -12.24
CA ILE A 213 -3.63 -4.17 -12.50
C ILE A 213 -3.57 -3.75 -13.97
N PHE A 214 -2.37 -3.66 -14.55
CA PHE A 214 -2.21 -3.30 -15.96
C PHE A 214 -2.83 -4.33 -16.90
N VAL A 215 -2.59 -5.62 -16.65
CA VAL A 215 -3.18 -6.71 -17.44
C VAL A 215 -4.71 -6.69 -17.33
N SER A 216 -5.25 -6.50 -16.11
CA SER A 216 -6.69 -6.39 -15.90
C SER A 216 -7.30 -5.20 -16.66
N ARG A 217 -6.64 -4.04 -16.64
CA ARG A 217 -7.08 -2.86 -17.37
C ARG A 217 -7.04 -3.07 -18.89
N PHE A 218 -5.97 -3.71 -19.39
CA PHE A 218 -5.88 -4.11 -20.79
C PHE A 218 -7.07 -4.99 -21.17
N TYR A 219 -7.41 -6.00 -20.37
CA TYR A 219 -8.52 -6.89 -20.66
C TYR A 219 -9.87 -6.16 -20.62
N ALA A 220 -10.09 -5.22 -19.70
CA ALA A 220 -11.28 -4.37 -19.72
C ALA A 220 -11.42 -3.63 -21.06
N TYR A 221 -10.36 -2.94 -21.49
CA TYR A 221 -10.33 -2.25 -22.78
C TYR A 221 -10.49 -3.18 -23.99
N TYR A 222 -9.80 -4.32 -23.97
CA TYR A 222 -9.88 -5.34 -25.00
C TYR A 222 -11.31 -5.85 -25.15
N PHE A 223 -11.97 -6.23 -24.06
CA PHE A 223 -13.35 -6.72 -24.09
C PHE A 223 -14.34 -5.64 -24.54
N THR A 224 -14.22 -4.40 -24.05
CA THR A 224 -15.09 -3.30 -24.53
C THR A 224 -14.96 -3.07 -26.03
N SER A 225 -13.75 -3.25 -26.59
CA SER A 225 -13.45 -2.94 -27.99
C SER A 225 -13.72 -4.08 -28.96
N PHE A 226 -13.34 -5.31 -28.59
CA PHE A 226 -13.48 -6.48 -29.46
C PHE A 226 -14.78 -7.23 -29.21
N TYR A 227 -15.47 -6.94 -28.09
CA TYR A 227 -16.65 -7.66 -27.64
C TYR A 227 -17.85 -6.74 -27.37
N THR A 228 -18.08 -5.78 -28.26
CA THR A 228 -19.10 -4.75 -28.08
C THR A 228 -20.51 -5.34 -28.03
N GLY A 229 -21.08 -5.43 -26.82
CA GLY A 229 -22.42 -5.97 -26.58
C GLY A 229 -22.50 -7.50 -26.60
N GLY A 230 -21.38 -8.20 -26.40
CA GLY A 230 -21.38 -9.67 -26.42
C GLY A 230 -20.96 -10.29 -27.76
N TYR A 231 -20.55 -9.47 -28.73
CA TYR A 231 -20.26 -9.92 -30.09
C TYR A 231 -18.84 -9.63 -30.50
N TYR A 232 -18.22 -10.67 -31.03
CA TYR A 232 -16.96 -10.58 -31.73
C TYR A 232 -17.23 -10.34 -33.21
N PHE A 233 -16.63 -9.32 -33.80
CA PHE A 233 -16.90 -8.98 -35.21
C PHE A 233 -15.85 -9.61 -36.14
N PRO A 234 -16.22 -10.62 -36.95
CA PRO A 234 -15.28 -11.41 -37.73
C PRO A 234 -15.11 -10.95 -39.17
N ALA A 235 -15.74 -9.85 -39.62
CA ALA A 235 -15.45 -9.30 -40.94
C ALA A 235 -13.93 -8.96 -41.00
N PRO A 236 -13.19 -9.52 -41.96
CA PRO A 236 -11.74 -9.61 -41.86
C PRO A 236 -11.09 -8.24 -42.01
N TYR A 237 -10.27 -7.86 -41.03
CA TYR A 237 -9.29 -6.80 -41.21
C TYR A 237 -8.20 -7.28 -42.18
N LYS A 238 -7.78 -6.39 -43.07
CA LYS A 238 -6.49 -6.55 -43.76
C LYS A 238 -5.39 -5.93 -42.92
N VAL A 239 -4.16 -6.40 -43.09
CA VAL A 239 -3.00 -5.77 -42.44
C VAL A 239 -2.93 -4.29 -42.85
N GLY A 240 -2.78 -3.41 -41.85
CA GLY A 240 -2.81 -1.97 -42.00
C GLY A 240 -4.20 -1.33 -41.91
N ASP A 241 -5.28 -2.12 -41.90
CA ASP A 241 -6.64 -1.60 -41.72
C ASP A 241 -6.84 -1.14 -40.28
N SER A 242 -7.53 0.00 -40.14
CA SER A 242 -7.92 0.56 -38.85
C SER A 242 -9.33 1.12 -38.92
N THR A 243 -10.07 0.97 -37.83
CA THR A 243 -11.36 1.64 -37.61
C THR A 243 -11.30 2.44 -36.33
N VAL A 244 -11.89 3.64 -36.38
CA VAL A 244 -12.07 4.51 -35.22
C VAL A 244 -13.55 4.60 -34.93
N TYR A 245 -13.91 4.37 -33.69
CA TYR A 245 -15.26 4.52 -33.17
C TYR A 245 -15.31 5.64 -32.16
N ARG A 246 -16.43 6.35 -32.15
CA ARG A 246 -16.81 7.27 -31.09
C ARG A 246 -17.85 6.60 -30.22
N ILE A 247 -17.57 6.50 -28.93
CA ILE A 247 -18.54 6.06 -27.93
C ILE A 247 -19.10 7.31 -27.27
N ARG A 248 -20.42 7.37 -27.17
CA ARG A 248 -21.17 8.43 -26.48
C ARG A 248 -22.13 7.79 -25.50
N ASP A 249 -22.01 8.21 -24.26
CA ASP A 249 -23.06 8.06 -23.26
C ASP A 249 -24.05 9.22 -23.47
N ARG A 250 -25.32 8.88 -23.70
CA ARG A 250 -26.36 9.87 -24.02
C ARG A 250 -26.91 10.55 -22.77
N GLU A 251 -26.81 9.93 -21.60
CA GLU A 251 -27.27 10.49 -20.34
C GLU A 251 -26.27 11.53 -19.83
N SER A 252 -24.99 11.16 -19.74
CA SER A 252 -23.95 12.09 -19.29
C SER A 252 -23.50 13.06 -20.38
N GLY A 253 -23.75 12.74 -21.65
CA GLY A 253 -23.22 13.47 -22.81
C GLY A 253 -21.72 13.28 -23.03
N SER A 254 -21.06 12.46 -22.21
CA SER A 254 -19.63 12.17 -22.33
C SER A 254 -19.33 11.34 -23.58
N SER A 255 -18.14 11.52 -24.14
CA SER A 255 -17.69 10.73 -25.27
C SER A 255 -16.19 10.51 -25.27
N TYR A 256 -15.79 9.34 -25.75
CA TYR A 256 -14.39 8.98 -25.98
C TYR A 256 -14.29 8.20 -27.29
N PHE A 257 -13.06 7.95 -27.74
CA PHE A 257 -12.79 7.24 -28.97
C PHE A 257 -12.04 5.94 -28.72
N ILE A 258 -12.30 4.97 -29.58
CA ILE A 258 -11.58 3.69 -29.65
C ILE A 258 -11.07 3.50 -31.06
N GLU A 259 -9.80 3.17 -31.24
CA GLU A 259 -9.23 2.70 -32.49
C GLU A 259 -8.83 1.24 -32.39
N ARG A 260 -9.22 0.43 -33.39
CA ARG A 260 -8.78 -0.95 -33.57
C ARG A 260 -8.02 -1.05 -34.89
N ALA A 261 -6.82 -1.61 -34.88
CA ALA A 261 -6.05 -1.81 -36.11
C ALA A 261 -5.34 -3.16 -36.13
N LEU A 262 -5.35 -3.83 -37.28
CA LEU A 262 -4.54 -5.02 -37.51
C LEU A 262 -3.19 -4.58 -38.07
N LEU A 263 -2.12 -4.77 -37.28
CA LEU A 263 -0.77 -4.29 -37.60
C LEU A 263 0.04 -5.31 -38.39
N ALA A 264 -0.11 -6.60 -38.08
CA ALA A 264 0.57 -7.69 -38.78
C ALA A 264 -0.16 -9.02 -38.58
N ALA A 265 0.12 -9.96 -39.47
CA ALA A 265 -0.26 -11.35 -39.35
C ALA A 265 1.00 -12.21 -39.47
N ASP A 266 1.21 -13.10 -38.52
CA ASP A 266 2.35 -13.99 -38.42
C ASP A 266 2.09 -15.28 -39.23
N ALA A 267 3.15 -15.99 -39.63
CA ALA A 267 3.05 -17.25 -40.36
C ALA A 267 2.42 -18.39 -39.53
N ASP A 268 2.48 -18.30 -38.19
CA ASP A 268 1.88 -19.24 -37.24
C ASP A 268 0.39 -18.95 -36.97
N GLY A 269 -0.21 -17.98 -37.68
CA GLY A 269 -1.59 -17.55 -37.50
C GLY A 269 -1.77 -16.51 -36.38
N GLY A 270 -0.70 -16.15 -35.67
CA GLY A 270 -0.70 -15.02 -34.74
C GLY A 270 -1.00 -13.70 -35.43
N ARG A 271 -1.53 -12.74 -34.68
CA ARG A 271 -1.89 -11.40 -35.19
C ARG A 271 -1.47 -10.33 -34.21
N TRP A 272 -0.90 -9.26 -34.74
CA TRP A 272 -0.57 -8.06 -33.97
C TRP A 272 -1.67 -7.04 -34.14
N TRP A 273 -2.18 -6.55 -33.02
CA TRP A 273 -3.25 -5.58 -32.98
C TRP A 273 -2.80 -4.32 -32.29
N ARG A 274 -3.37 -3.20 -32.72
CA ARG A 274 -3.34 -1.93 -32.01
C ARG A 274 -4.71 -1.64 -31.44
N LEU A 275 -4.72 -1.18 -30.20
CA LEU A 275 -5.91 -0.68 -29.54
C LEU A 275 -5.58 0.67 -28.89
N LYS A 276 -6.27 1.73 -29.31
CA LYS A 276 -6.08 3.07 -28.75
C LYS A 276 -7.37 3.61 -28.17
N PHE A 277 -7.33 4.13 -26.96
CA PHE A 277 -8.41 4.89 -26.34
C PHE A 277 -7.96 6.33 -26.14
N TRP A 278 -8.86 7.29 -26.35
CA TRP A 278 -8.57 8.68 -26.00
C TRP A 278 -9.81 9.52 -25.74
N GLN A 279 -9.64 10.52 -24.89
CA GLN A 279 -10.61 11.55 -24.56
C GLN A 279 -9.86 12.85 -24.21
N GLY A 280 -10.05 13.90 -25.02
CA GLY A 280 -9.26 15.13 -24.87
C GLY A 280 -7.76 14.84 -25.03
N ASP A 281 -6.97 15.22 -24.03
CA ASP A 281 -5.51 15.01 -24.00
C ASP A 281 -5.11 13.66 -23.40
N GLU A 282 -6.07 12.93 -22.80
CA GLU A 282 -5.82 11.62 -22.22
C GLU A 282 -5.90 10.53 -23.28
N SER A 283 -4.90 9.65 -23.31
CA SER A 283 -4.91 8.48 -24.19
C SER A 283 -4.14 7.31 -23.62
N VAL A 284 -4.58 6.11 -23.98
CA VAL A 284 -3.82 4.88 -23.79
C VAL A 284 -3.72 4.14 -25.11
N LEU A 285 -2.51 3.71 -25.44
CA LEU A 285 -2.20 2.94 -26.63
C LEU A 285 -1.69 1.57 -26.21
N TYR A 286 -2.26 0.53 -26.80
CA TYR A 286 -1.83 -0.86 -26.67
C TYR A 286 -1.43 -1.42 -28.03
N GLU A 287 -0.34 -2.17 -28.07
CA GLU A 287 0.03 -3.05 -29.18
C GLU A 287 0.26 -4.45 -28.65
N PHE A 288 -0.53 -5.41 -29.09
CA PHE A 288 -0.53 -6.73 -28.49
C PHE A 288 -0.57 -7.85 -29.52
N ARG A 289 0.03 -8.98 -29.14
CA ARG A 289 0.08 -10.19 -29.96
C ARG A 289 -0.98 -11.18 -29.50
N MET A 290 -1.96 -11.40 -30.35
CA MET A 290 -2.94 -12.46 -30.22
C MET A 290 -2.44 -13.71 -30.95
N GLN A 291 -2.43 -14.86 -30.28
CA GLN A 291 -2.08 -16.15 -30.87
C GLN A 291 -3.22 -16.66 -31.79
N ALA A 292 -2.94 -17.71 -32.57
CA ALA A 292 -3.96 -18.34 -33.42
C ALA A 292 -5.14 -18.90 -32.60
N ASP A 293 -4.87 -19.35 -31.37
CA ASP A 293 -5.88 -19.76 -30.39
C ASP A 293 -6.47 -18.59 -29.59
N THR A 294 -6.30 -17.36 -30.09
CA THR A 294 -6.84 -16.11 -29.55
C THR A 294 -6.30 -15.63 -28.19
N ARG A 295 -5.35 -16.36 -27.58
CA ARG A 295 -4.71 -15.89 -26.34
C ARG A 295 -3.76 -14.71 -26.60
N VAL A 296 -3.77 -13.73 -25.69
CA VAL A 296 -2.82 -12.61 -25.74
C VAL A 296 -1.51 -13.03 -25.09
N SER A 297 -0.41 -12.94 -25.84
CA SER A 297 0.91 -13.43 -25.41
C SER A 297 1.91 -12.33 -25.11
N GLU A 298 1.66 -11.12 -25.59
CA GLU A 298 2.55 -9.98 -25.42
C GLU A 298 1.75 -8.69 -25.55
N ILE A 299 2.03 -7.72 -24.69
CA ILE A 299 1.37 -6.41 -24.65
C ILE A 299 2.46 -5.34 -24.52
N TYR A 300 2.45 -4.38 -25.43
CA TYR A 300 3.13 -3.11 -25.28
C TYR A 300 2.09 -2.05 -24.99
N TYR A 301 2.35 -1.15 -24.04
CA TYR A 301 1.45 -0.02 -23.81
C TYR A 301 2.20 1.29 -23.55
N SER A 302 1.51 2.39 -23.83
CA SER A 302 1.96 3.76 -23.52
C SER A 302 0.75 4.59 -23.14
N GLU A 303 0.91 5.42 -22.11
CA GLU A 303 -0.11 6.39 -21.68
C GLU A 303 0.35 7.79 -22.05
N ASN A 304 -0.55 8.58 -22.65
CA ASN A 304 -0.32 9.99 -22.96
C ASN A 304 0.97 10.24 -23.77
N GLY A 305 1.39 9.28 -24.60
CA GLY A 305 2.63 9.36 -25.38
C GLY A 305 3.92 9.15 -24.58
N GLY A 306 3.83 8.68 -23.34
CA GLY A 306 4.96 8.30 -22.51
C GLY A 306 5.74 7.07 -23.03
N PRO A 307 6.77 6.63 -22.28
CA PRO A 307 7.60 5.49 -22.70
C PRO A 307 6.77 4.22 -22.85
N ALA A 308 7.12 3.40 -23.83
CA ALA A 308 6.49 2.11 -24.04
C ALA A 308 6.93 1.12 -22.95
N VAL A 309 5.97 0.43 -22.35
CA VAL A 309 6.21 -0.64 -21.39
C VAL A 309 5.77 -1.96 -22.01
N ARG A 310 6.60 -2.99 -21.85
CA ARG A 310 6.33 -4.35 -22.32
C ARG A 310 5.88 -5.22 -21.16
N VAL A 311 4.77 -5.94 -21.34
CA VAL A 311 4.21 -6.89 -20.39
C VAL A 311 3.98 -8.22 -21.11
N VAL A 312 4.35 -9.32 -20.45
CA VAL A 312 4.12 -10.68 -20.94
C VAL A 312 3.18 -11.35 -19.95
N PRO A 313 1.86 -11.40 -20.22
CA PRO A 313 0.89 -11.96 -19.29
C PRO A 313 1.30 -13.36 -18.86
N SER A 314 1.18 -13.66 -17.55
CA SER A 314 1.41 -15.02 -17.08
C SER A 314 0.35 -15.97 -17.67
N LYS A 315 0.64 -17.27 -17.72
CA LYS A 315 -0.33 -18.27 -18.22
C LYS A 315 -1.66 -18.24 -17.44
N ALA A 316 -1.63 -17.84 -16.17
CA ALA A 316 -2.83 -17.72 -15.33
C ALA A 316 -3.64 -16.46 -15.65
N ASP A 317 -2.99 -15.40 -16.12
CA ASP A 317 -3.61 -14.12 -16.45
C ASP A 317 -4.10 -14.05 -17.90
N MET A 318 -3.71 -15.01 -18.74
CA MET A 318 -4.21 -15.12 -20.09
C MET A 318 -5.70 -15.46 -20.05
N ALA A 319 -6.55 -14.43 -20.11
CA ALA A 319 -7.95 -14.65 -20.42
C ALA A 319 -8.00 -15.32 -21.79
N GLY A 320 -8.36 -16.61 -21.79
CA GLY A 320 -8.77 -17.30 -22.98
C GLY A 320 -9.95 -16.57 -23.58
N TYR A 321 -10.06 -16.63 -24.90
CA TYR A 321 -11.26 -16.19 -25.58
C TYR A 321 -12.49 -16.81 -24.93
N TYR A 322 -13.52 -15.99 -24.75
CA TYR A 322 -14.76 -16.45 -24.15
C TYR A 322 -15.39 -17.46 -25.11
N ASP A 323 -15.44 -18.72 -24.70
CA ASP A 323 -15.97 -19.87 -25.48
C ASP A 323 -17.47 -19.72 -25.83
N GLY A 324 -18.11 -18.64 -25.39
CA GLY A 324 -19.50 -18.26 -25.69
C GLY A 324 -19.67 -17.15 -26.73
N ALA A 325 -18.63 -16.78 -27.47
CA ALA A 325 -18.74 -15.78 -28.52
C ALA A 325 -19.61 -16.26 -29.68
N ILE A 326 -20.74 -15.58 -29.88
CA ILE A 326 -21.61 -15.83 -31.03
C ILE A 326 -20.87 -15.39 -32.29
N VAL A 327 -20.74 -16.33 -33.23
CA VAL A 327 -20.07 -16.11 -34.53
C VAL A 327 -21.04 -15.34 -35.45
N LEU A 328 -20.52 -14.41 -36.26
CA LEU A 328 -21.31 -13.53 -37.16
C LEU A 328 -22.23 -14.28 -38.13
N GLU A 329 -21.88 -15.50 -38.52
CA GLU A 329 -22.71 -16.32 -39.42
C GLU A 329 -24.08 -16.62 -38.83
N ASP A 330 -24.19 -16.79 -37.50
CA ASP A 330 -25.47 -16.92 -36.81
C ASP A 330 -26.21 -15.58 -36.79
N PHE A 331 -25.47 -14.47 -36.77
CA PHE A 331 -25.99 -13.11 -36.69
C PHE A 331 -26.60 -12.60 -38.00
N GLU A 332 -26.01 -12.96 -39.14
CA GLU A 332 -26.59 -12.63 -40.45
C GLU A 332 -27.96 -13.29 -40.66
N ARG A 333 -28.19 -14.45 -40.03
CA ARG A 333 -29.50 -15.13 -40.03
C ARG A 333 -30.52 -14.43 -39.13
N GLU A 334 -30.04 -13.72 -38.09
CA GLU A 334 -30.86 -12.93 -37.17
C GLU A 334 -31.11 -11.49 -37.65
N ALA A 335 -30.60 -11.12 -38.84
CA ALA A 335 -30.82 -9.80 -39.40
C ALA A 335 -32.31 -9.47 -39.53
N VAL A 336 -32.74 -8.41 -38.84
CA VAL A 336 -34.14 -7.99 -38.75
C VAL A 336 -34.52 -7.12 -39.95
N SER A 337 -33.59 -6.31 -40.44
CA SER A 337 -33.80 -5.43 -41.59
C SER A 337 -32.48 -4.97 -42.22
N LYS A 338 -32.57 -4.34 -43.39
CA LYS A 338 -31.47 -3.56 -43.99
C LYS A 338 -31.87 -2.09 -43.95
N GLU A 339 -30.93 -1.24 -43.57
CA GLU A 339 -31.16 0.21 -43.54
C GLU A 339 -29.91 1.02 -43.85
N THR A 340 -30.16 2.23 -44.36
CA THR A 340 -29.12 3.23 -44.51
C THR A 340 -28.77 3.85 -43.16
N VAL A 341 -27.51 3.78 -42.74
CA VAL A 341 -26.98 4.45 -41.54
C VAL A 341 -26.01 5.57 -41.94
N ARG A 342 -26.11 6.73 -41.30
CA ARG A 342 -25.15 7.84 -41.42
C ARG A 342 -24.33 7.97 -40.13
N VAL A 343 -23.02 7.96 -40.26
CA VAL A 343 -22.03 8.06 -39.16
C VAL A 343 -20.89 8.99 -39.58
N GLY A 344 -19.92 9.23 -38.70
CA GLY A 344 -18.77 10.10 -39.00
C GLY A 344 -17.98 9.66 -40.24
N ALA A 345 -17.87 8.34 -40.46
CA ALA A 345 -17.17 7.79 -41.61
C ALA A 345 -17.94 7.86 -42.94
N GLY A 346 -19.22 8.23 -42.92
CA GLY A 346 -20.05 8.36 -44.13
C GLY A 346 -21.42 7.66 -44.04
N ARG A 347 -21.92 7.21 -45.20
CA ARG A 347 -23.21 6.55 -45.36
C ARG A 347 -22.99 5.08 -45.73
N TYR A 348 -23.66 4.18 -45.02
CA TYR A 348 -23.55 2.73 -45.22
C TYR A 348 -24.93 2.09 -45.35
N GLU A 349 -25.06 1.12 -46.26
CA GLU A 349 -26.16 0.17 -46.25
C GLU A 349 -25.78 -0.96 -45.29
N ALA A 350 -26.51 -1.08 -44.18
CA ALA A 350 -26.16 -1.97 -43.10
C ALA A 350 -27.32 -2.92 -42.75
N SER A 351 -26.99 -4.14 -42.36
CA SER A 351 -27.93 -5.08 -41.74
C SER A 351 -28.09 -4.73 -40.27
N LEU A 352 -29.33 -4.53 -39.82
CA LEU A 352 -29.66 -4.35 -38.41
C LEU A 352 -29.91 -5.70 -37.77
N VAL A 353 -29.19 -5.99 -36.70
CA VAL A 353 -29.48 -7.08 -35.77
C VAL A 353 -29.85 -6.47 -34.43
N SER A 354 -30.88 -7.00 -33.77
CA SER A 354 -31.30 -6.48 -32.47
C SER A 354 -31.75 -7.58 -31.53
N ARG A 355 -31.34 -7.48 -30.27
CA ARG A 355 -31.64 -8.45 -29.22
C ARG A 355 -32.07 -7.73 -27.95
N SER A 356 -33.17 -8.20 -27.37
CA SER A 356 -33.55 -7.82 -26.02
C SER A 356 -33.01 -8.85 -25.03
N VAL A 357 -32.33 -8.38 -24.01
CA VAL A 357 -31.84 -9.16 -22.88
C VAL A 357 -32.57 -8.66 -21.65
N VAL A 358 -33.04 -9.59 -20.81
CA VAL A 358 -33.58 -9.28 -19.49
C VAL A 358 -32.57 -9.80 -18.50
N ASP A 359 -32.02 -8.91 -17.70
CA ASP A 359 -31.05 -9.26 -16.66
C ASP A 359 -31.76 -9.91 -15.45
N ASP A 360 -30.99 -10.52 -14.55
CA ASP A 360 -31.53 -11.26 -13.39
C ASP A 360 -32.37 -10.38 -12.45
N ASP A 361 -32.14 -9.07 -12.46
CA ASP A 361 -32.91 -8.06 -11.71
C ASP A 361 -34.22 -7.64 -12.40
N GLY A 362 -34.49 -8.18 -13.59
CA GLY A 362 -35.67 -7.87 -14.40
C GLY A 362 -35.53 -6.65 -15.29
N SER A 363 -34.40 -5.93 -15.25
CA SER A 363 -34.12 -4.82 -16.16
C SER A 363 -33.98 -5.33 -17.60
N ALA A 364 -34.56 -4.60 -18.55
CA ALA A 364 -34.54 -4.97 -19.96
C ALA A 364 -33.60 -4.07 -20.75
N ARG A 365 -32.65 -4.66 -21.45
CA ARG A 365 -31.71 -3.97 -22.35
C ARG A 365 -31.93 -4.43 -23.78
N LYS A 366 -32.12 -3.46 -24.68
CA LYS A 366 -32.16 -3.69 -26.12
C LYS A 366 -30.82 -3.31 -26.73
N HIS A 367 -30.14 -4.30 -27.25
CA HIS A 367 -28.92 -4.13 -28.02
C HIS A 367 -29.25 -4.11 -29.52
N SER A 368 -28.55 -3.26 -30.26
CA SER A 368 -28.69 -3.12 -31.71
C SER A 368 -27.33 -2.96 -32.36
N TRP A 369 -27.07 -3.75 -33.41
CA TRP A 369 -25.85 -3.71 -34.20
C TRP A 369 -26.18 -3.44 -35.65
N TRP A 370 -25.43 -2.53 -36.26
CA TRP A 370 -25.51 -2.22 -37.68
C TRP A 370 -24.24 -2.69 -38.37
N LEU A 371 -24.38 -3.65 -39.27
CA LEU A 371 -23.27 -4.38 -39.87
C LEU A 371 -23.18 -4.13 -41.38
N ALA A 372 -21.98 -3.85 -41.89
CA ALA A 372 -21.71 -3.68 -43.32
C ALA A 372 -20.34 -4.26 -43.70
N ASP A 373 -20.30 -5.12 -44.72
CA ASP A 373 -19.09 -5.82 -45.18
C ASP A 373 -17.98 -4.90 -45.72
N SER A 374 -18.34 -3.67 -46.09
CA SER A 374 -17.40 -2.66 -46.57
C SER A 374 -16.56 -2.03 -45.46
N VAL A 375 -16.89 -2.29 -44.19
CA VAL A 375 -16.15 -1.79 -43.02
C VAL A 375 -15.26 -2.91 -42.48
N PRO A 376 -13.95 -2.68 -42.26
CA PRO A 376 -13.10 -3.65 -41.56
C PRO A 376 -13.68 -3.97 -40.18
N GLY A 377 -13.92 -5.25 -39.88
CA GLY A 377 -14.63 -5.64 -38.66
C GLY A 377 -16.14 -5.40 -38.70
N GLY A 378 -16.74 -5.03 -39.82
CA GLY A 378 -18.18 -5.10 -40.10
C GLY A 378 -19.06 -4.10 -39.34
N LEU A 379 -18.64 -3.61 -38.18
CA LEU A 379 -19.46 -2.78 -37.32
C LEU A 379 -19.47 -1.32 -37.80
N VAL A 380 -20.64 -0.82 -38.18
CA VAL A 380 -20.90 0.60 -38.51
C VAL A 380 -21.36 1.35 -37.27
N LYS A 381 -22.26 0.74 -36.50
CA LYS A 381 -22.87 1.34 -35.31
C LYS A 381 -23.31 0.25 -34.34
N TYR A 382 -23.25 0.56 -33.05
CA TYR A 382 -23.85 -0.22 -31.97
C TYR A 382 -24.59 0.71 -31.02
N ALA A 383 -25.70 0.25 -30.47
CA ALA A 383 -26.41 0.95 -29.41
C ALA A 383 -26.96 -0.05 -28.39
N VAL A 384 -26.91 0.32 -27.12
CA VAL A 384 -27.65 -0.33 -26.05
C VAL A 384 -28.59 0.71 -25.44
N ARG A 385 -29.86 0.31 -25.27
CA ARG A 385 -30.91 1.12 -24.65
C ARG A 385 -31.64 0.30 -23.60
N GLY A 386 -31.84 0.86 -22.42
CA GLY A 386 -32.60 0.26 -21.33
C GLY A 386 -32.77 1.25 -20.20
N ASP A 387 -33.33 0.79 -19.09
CA ASP A 387 -33.65 1.66 -17.95
C ASP A 387 -32.41 2.31 -17.31
N ASP A 388 -31.25 1.64 -17.37
CA ASP A 388 -30.00 2.07 -16.73
C ASP A 388 -28.83 2.28 -17.71
N ALA A 389 -29.09 2.26 -19.03
CA ALA A 389 -28.04 2.43 -20.03
C ALA A 389 -28.57 2.98 -21.36
N ASP A 390 -28.08 4.15 -21.76
CA ASP A 390 -28.21 4.67 -23.13
C ASP A 390 -26.83 5.02 -23.70
N MET A 391 -26.18 4.03 -24.31
CA MET A 391 -24.86 4.18 -24.90
C MET A 391 -24.90 3.89 -26.41
N GLU A 392 -24.18 4.72 -27.16
CA GLU A 392 -24.02 4.57 -28.60
C GLU A 392 -22.53 4.52 -28.99
N LEU A 393 -22.17 3.54 -29.80
CA LEU A 393 -20.87 3.44 -30.47
C LEU A 393 -21.10 3.65 -31.97
N SER A 394 -20.37 4.58 -32.60
CA SER A 394 -20.55 4.92 -34.01
C SER A 394 -19.22 5.02 -34.73
N LEU A 395 -19.14 4.51 -35.97
CA LEU A 395 -17.93 4.53 -36.78
C LEU A 395 -17.59 5.97 -37.19
N GLU A 396 -16.43 6.43 -36.75
CA GLU A 396 -15.90 7.77 -36.99
C GLU A 396 -15.06 7.84 -38.25
N SER A 397 -14.17 6.86 -38.45
CA SER A 397 -13.32 6.80 -39.65
C SER A 397 -12.80 5.39 -39.91
N VAL A 398 -12.46 5.14 -41.18
CA VAL A 398 -11.72 3.94 -41.62
C VAL A 398 -10.38 4.41 -42.18
N ARG A 399 -9.28 3.78 -41.76
CA ARG A 399 -7.92 4.13 -42.15
C ARG A 399 -7.20 2.93 -42.74
N LYS A 400 -6.16 3.19 -43.53
CA LYS A 400 -5.29 2.21 -44.19
C LYS A 400 -3.83 2.57 -43.90
N GLY A 401 -2.92 1.59 -44.03
CA GLY A 401 -1.49 1.81 -43.82
C GLY A 401 -1.13 2.06 -42.35
N THR A 402 -1.88 1.48 -41.42
CA THR A 402 -1.62 1.61 -40.00
C THR A 402 -0.43 0.74 -39.57
N GLU A 403 0.58 1.35 -38.94
CA GLU A 403 1.81 0.68 -38.52
C GLU A 403 1.98 0.65 -36.99
N PHE A 404 2.98 -0.11 -36.54
CA PHE A 404 3.44 -0.13 -35.15
C PHE A 404 3.94 1.25 -34.70
N GLN A 405 3.71 1.59 -33.43
CA GLN A 405 4.12 2.83 -32.79
C GLN A 405 4.95 2.59 -31.52
N LEU A 406 4.73 1.45 -30.85
CA LEU A 406 5.40 1.08 -29.60
C LEU A 406 6.46 0.02 -29.85
N ARG A 407 6.09 -1.07 -30.55
CA ARG A 407 7.02 -2.15 -30.84
C ARG A 407 8.11 -1.68 -31.81
N GLY A 408 9.37 -1.74 -31.38
CA GLY A 408 10.54 -1.39 -32.19
C GLY A 408 11.17 -0.02 -31.89
N LYS A 409 10.61 0.71 -30.92
CA LYS A 409 11.30 1.77 -30.17
C LYS A 409 11.80 1.20 -28.86
#